data_AF-A0A2E5VBU4-F1
#
_entry.id   AF-A0A2E5VBU4-F1
#
_cell.length_a   1.000
_cell.length_b   1.000
_cell.length_c   1.000
_cell.angle_alpha   90.00
_cell.angle_beta   90.00
_cell.angle_gamma   90.00
#
_symmetry.space_group_name_H-M   'P 1'
#
loop_
_entity.id
_entity.type
_entity.pdbx_description
1 polymer ?
#
loop_
_entity_poly.entity_id
_entity_poly.type
_entity_poly.pdbx_seq_one_letter_code
_entity_poly.pdbx_strand_id
1 'polypeptide(L)' 'MKVGSIVKSKYSGLWSRGSGRIGIVIKVREGAYENQPLAQVFWPHRRDTGWVEAKDMEVVSEGR' A
#
# COMPACT_ATOMS: atom_id res chain seq x y z
N MET A 1 3.09 -7.04 -7.67
CA MET A 1 2.39 -5.78 -7.33
C MET A 1 2.81 -4.73 -8.34
N LYS A 2 1.86 -4.04 -8.99
CA LYS A 2 2.15 -3.09 -10.08
C LYS A 2 1.63 -1.70 -9.73
N VAL A 3 2.16 -0.69 -10.42
CA VAL A 3 1.57 0.66 -10.42
C VAL A 3 0.14 0.57 -10.97
N GLY A 4 -0.80 1.25 -10.32
CA GLY A 4 -2.23 1.18 -10.62
C GLY A 4 -2.99 0.09 -9.86
N SER A 5 -2.32 -0.84 -9.17
CA SER A 5 -3.00 -1.79 -8.29
C SER A 5 -3.72 -1.07 -7.15
N ILE A 6 -4.91 -1.57 -6.80
CA ILE A 6 -5.62 -1.17 -5.59
C ILE A 6 -5.19 -2.10 -4.47
N VAL A 7 -4.66 -1.51 -3.41
CA VAL A 7 -4.16 -2.23 -2.24
C VAL A 7 -4.91 -1.83 -0.99
N LYS A 8 -4.97 -2.77 -0.06
CA LYS A 8 -5.44 -2.57 1.30
C LYS A 8 -4.27 -2.80 2.24
N SER A 9 -4.04 -1.87 3.17
CA SER A 9 -3.02 -2.06 4.19
C SER A 9 -3.48 -3.12 5.20
N LYS A 10 -2.59 -4.08 5.52
CA LYS A 10 -2.78 -5.10 6.55
C LYS A 10 -2.58 -4.56 7.97
N TYR A 11 -2.03 -3.34 8.12
CA TYR A 11 -1.91 -2.68 9.42
C TYR A 11 -3.29 -2.28 9.95
N SER A 12 -3.99 -3.23 10.56
CA SER A 12 -4.94 -2.97 11.64
C SER A 12 -4.14 -2.74 12.92
N GLY A 13 -3.49 -1.58 13.02
CA GLY A 13 -2.82 -1.20 14.26
C GLY A 13 -3.81 -1.34 15.42
N LEU A 14 -3.38 -1.98 16.50
CA LEU A 14 -4.12 -2.26 17.75
C LEU A 14 -4.90 -1.06 18.32
N TRP A 15 -4.64 0.16 17.84
CA TRP A 15 -5.23 1.43 18.26
C TRP A 15 -6.15 2.09 17.21
N SER A 16 -6.40 1.45 16.08
CA SER A 16 -7.31 1.96 15.06
C SER A 16 -8.19 0.83 14.55
N ARG A 17 -9.36 0.68 15.20
CA ARG A 17 -10.55 -0.06 14.74
C ARG A 17 -11.15 0.49 13.42
N GLY A 18 -10.37 1.22 12.62
CA GLY A 18 -10.77 1.77 11.34
C GLY A 18 -10.22 0.88 10.24
N SER A 19 -11.13 0.15 9.59
CA SER A 19 -11.02 -0.45 8.26
C SER A 19 -9.67 -0.30 7.55
N GLY A 20 -9.04 -1.43 7.23
CA GLY A 20 -7.83 -1.47 6.40
C GLY A 20 -7.96 -0.50 5.23
N ARG A 21 -7.10 0.52 5.23
CA ARG A 21 -7.22 1.65 4.30
C ARG A 21 -7.00 1.11 2.90
N ILE A 22 -7.88 1.49 1.98
CA ILE A 22 -7.77 1.20 0.55
C ILE A 22 -7.03 2.36 -0.11
N GLY A 23 -6.03 2.04 -0.91
CA GLY A 23 -5.18 3.00 -1.58
C GLY A 23 -4.75 2.48 -2.94
N ILE A 24 -4.18 3.39 -3.74
CA ILE A 24 -3.77 3.11 -5.10
C ILE A 24 -2.26 3.18 -5.17
N VAL A 25 -1.64 2.14 -5.74
CA VAL A 25 -0.20 2.12 -5.94
C VAL A 25 0.18 3.10 -7.03
N ILE A 26 0.99 4.10 -6.69
CA ILE A 26 1.47 5.10 -7.66
C ILE A 26 2.92 4.87 -8.07
N LYS A 27 3.73 4.22 -7.22
CA LYS A 27 5.11 3.83 -7.55
C LYS A 27 5.47 2.52 -6.85
N VAL A 28 6.36 1.74 -7.47
CA VAL A 28 6.98 0.56 -6.87
C VAL A 28 8.49 0.71 -6.98
N ARG A 29 9.19 0.42 -5.89
CA ARG A 29 10.65 0.33 -5.85
C ARG A 29 11.02 -1.10 -5.48
N GLU A 30 11.66 -1.78 -6.42
CA GLU A 30 12.28 -3.07 -6.18
C GLU A 30 13.62 -2.84 -5.49
N GLY A 31 13.92 -3.60 -4.43
CA GLY A 31 15.21 -3.52 -3.73
C GLY A 31 15.38 -2.36 -2.75
N ALA A 32 14.31 -1.81 -2.20
CA ALA A 32 14.44 -0.91 -1.05
C ALA A 32 14.71 -1.69 0.25
N TYR A 33 15.13 -0.99 1.31
CA TYR A 33 15.57 -1.46 2.64
C TYR A 33 15.34 -2.97 2.91
N GLU A 34 16.42 -3.73 3.13
CA GLU A 34 16.40 -5.20 3.31
C GLU A 34 15.91 -6.05 2.11
N ASN A 35 16.10 -5.59 0.87
CA ASN A 35 15.66 -6.27 -0.36
C ASN A 35 14.15 -6.50 -0.47
N GLN A 36 13.34 -5.72 0.28
CA GLN A 36 11.89 -5.84 0.24
C GLN A 36 11.29 -4.79 -0.71
N PRO A 37 10.34 -5.18 -1.57
CA PRO A 37 9.71 -4.23 -2.48
C PRO A 37 8.87 -3.22 -1.68
N LEU A 38 9.18 -1.93 -1.83
CA LEU A 38 8.41 -0.82 -1.29
C LEU A 38 7.46 -0.30 -2.36
N ALA A 39 6.21 -0.04 -1.99
CA ALA A 39 5.28 0.65 -2.86
C ALA A 39 4.85 1.98 -2.25
N GLN A 40 4.83 3.01 -3.08
CA GLN A 40 4.21 4.28 -2.73
C GLN A 40 2.72 4.17 -3.04
N VAL A 41 1.90 4.37 -2.01
CA VAL A 41 0.45 4.26 -2.07
C VAL A 41 -0.16 5.64 -1.86
N PHE A 42 -1.10 6.02 -2.72
CA PHE A 42 -1.96 7.17 -2.55
C PHE A 42 -3.23 6.77 -1.79
N TRP A 43 -3.53 7.48 -0.70
CA TRP A 43 -4.73 7.25 0.11
C TRP A 43 -5.77 8.35 -0.20
N PRO A 44 -6.77 8.08 -1.06
CA PRO A 44 -7.73 9.11 -1.49
C PRO A 44 -8.51 9.72 -0.33
N HIS A 45 -8.74 8.95 0.73
CA HIS A 45 -9.43 9.42 1.94
C HIS A 45 -8.68 10.50 2.71
N ARG A 46 -7.35 10.51 2.64
CA ARG A 46 -6.49 11.48 3.34
C ARG A 46 -5.84 12.47 2.37
N ARG A 47 -5.94 12.21 1.06
CA ARG A 47 -5.23 12.94 0.00
C ARG A 47 -3.72 12.99 0.22
N ASP A 48 -3.17 11.97 0.87
CA ASP A 48 -1.74 11.82 1.15
C ASP A 48 -1.16 10.61 0.41
N THR A 49 0.17 10.57 0.32
CA THR A 49 0.91 9.42 -0.19
C THR A 49 1.84 8.91 0.89
N GLY A 50 1.98 7.59 1.03
CA GLY A 50 2.91 6.97 1.95
C GLY A 50 3.67 5.82 1.29
N TRP A 51 4.89 5.56 1.76
CA TRP A 51 5.62 4.35 1.41
C TRP A 51 5.22 3.22 2.34
N VAL A 52 4.91 2.06 1.77
CA VAL A 52 4.49 0.87 2.50
C VAL A 52 5.22 -0.34 1.92
N GLU A 53 5.61 -1.26 2.78
CA GLU A 53 6.21 -2.53 2.37
C GLU A 53 5.17 -3.45 1.76
N ALA A 54 5.50 -4.10 0.64
CA ALA A 54 4.55 -4.96 -0.07
C ALA A 54 4.00 -6.11 0.81
N LYS A 55 4.77 -6.57 1.81
CA LYS A 55 4.33 -7.62 2.75
C LYS A 55 3.13 -7.18 3.60
N ASP A 56 3.08 -5.89 3.93
CA ASP A 56 2.04 -5.25 4.75
C ASP A 56 0.85 -4.78 3.91
N MET A 57 0.80 -5.18 2.65
CA MET A 57 -0.29 -4.88 1.73
C MET A 57 -0.95 -6.15 1.22
N GLU A 58 -2.24 -6.02 0.98
CA GLU A 58 -3.08 -7.00 0.30
C GLU A 58 -3.57 -6.35 -1.01
N VAL A 59 -3.34 -7.02 -2.14
CA VAL A 59 -3.81 -6.53 -3.44
C VAL A 59 -5.29 -6.89 -3.56
N VAL A 60 -6.16 -5.88 -3.55
CA VAL A 60 -7.62 -6.04 -3.68
C VAL A 60 -8.01 -6.11 -5.15
N SER A 61 -7.30 -5.38 -6.00
CA SER A 61 -7.48 -5.41 -7.44
C SER A 61 -6.15 -5.12 -8.13
N GLU A 62 -5.78 -5.95 -9.08
CA GLU A 62 -4.65 -5.64 -9.95
C GLU A 62 -5.12 -4.61 -10.98
N GLY A 63 -4.43 -3.46 -11.01
CA GLY A 63 -4.62 -2.46 -12.06
C GLY A 63 -4.34 -3.10 -13.41
N ARG A 64 -5.17 -2.76 -14.39
CA ARG A 64 -5.15 -3.32 -15.74
C ARG A 64 -3.92 -2.85 -16.53
#